data_AF-A0A7X7V0P2-F1
#
_entry.id   AF-A0A7X7V0P2-F1
#
_cell.length_a   1.000
_cell.length_b   1.000
_cell.length_c   1.000
_cell.angle_alpha   90.00
_cell.angle_beta   90.00
_cell.angle_gamma   90.00
#
_symmetry.space_group_name_H-M   'P 1'
#
loop_
_entity.id
_entity.type
_entity.pdbx_description
1 polymer ?
#
loop_
_entity_poly.entity_id
_entity_poly.type
_entity_poly.pdbx_seq_one_letter_code
_entity_poly.pdbx_strand_id
1 'polypeptide(L)'
;MKELRFRIILVIAAIFLSLYLLYPTFQDYQNTKNITNTLKEKKEILKKENPSFSYKELNDRLRAIEDSIKSSDASFKDARAKRIKLGLDLQGGMRVVLEVNTGKLLEKLAINPDDKFRTILDQSVKEAGITDESIVSIFGRKMNENGIR
;
A
#
# COMPACT_ATOMS: atom_id res chain seq x y z
N MET A 1 -48.73 20.22 -14.31
CA MET A 1 -48.86 19.14 -13.31
C MET A 1 -48.19 17.82 -13.73
N LYS A 2 -48.31 17.33 -14.98
CA LYS A 2 -47.68 16.08 -15.43
C LYS A 2 -46.14 16.15 -15.51
N GLU A 3 -45.59 17.26 -16.03
CA GLU A 3 -44.13 17.50 -16.11
C GLU A 3 -43.42 17.45 -14.76
N LEU A 4 -44.05 18.02 -13.72
CA LEU A 4 -43.49 18.02 -12.36
C LEU A 4 -43.53 16.63 -11.72
N ARG A 5 -44.56 15.82 -12.02
CA ARG A 5 -44.67 14.45 -11.51
C ARG A 5 -43.55 13.57 -12.05
N PHE A 6 -43.22 13.66 -13.34
CA PHE A 6 -42.10 12.91 -13.91
C PHE A 6 -40.76 13.29 -13.26
N ARG A 7 -40.53 14.60 -13.07
CA ARG A 7 -39.32 15.08 -12.37
C ARG A 7 -39.22 14.56 -10.94
N ILE A 8 -40.33 14.57 -10.18
CA ILE A 8 -40.38 14.04 -8.81
C ILE A 8 -40.07 12.54 -8.80
N ILE A 9 -40.65 11.76 -9.71
CA ILE A 9 -40.39 10.32 -9.83
C ILE A 9 -38.90 10.07 -10.10
N LEU A 10 -38.29 10.84 -11.00
CA LEU A 10 -36.86 10.73 -11.30
C LEU A 10 -35.98 11.03 -10.08
N VAL A 11 -36.29 12.09 -9.33
CA VAL A 11 -35.54 12.45 -8.11
C VAL A 11 -35.66 11.34 -7.07
N ILE A 12 -36.86 10.82 -6.86
CA ILE A 12 -37.10 9.72 -5.92
C ILE A 12 -36.33 8.46 -6.35
N ALA A 13 -36.37 8.10 -7.63
CA ALA A 13 -35.62 6.98 -8.17
C ALA A 13 -34.10 7.14 -7.97
N ALA A 14 -33.56 8.34 -8.18
CA ALA A 14 -32.15 8.63 -7.94
C ALA A 14 -31.77 8.52 -6.46
N ILE A 15 -32.64 8.96 -5.55
CA ILE A 15 -32.43 8.82 -4.10
C ILE A 15 -32.43 7.33 -3.71
N PHE A 16 -33.40 6.56 -4.18
CA PHE A 16 -33.46 5.12 -3.90
C PHE A 16 -32.24 4.38 -4.46
N LEU A 17 -31.80 4.71 -5.68
CA LEU A 17 -30.60 4.14 -6.27
C LEU A 17 -29.34 4.47 -5.46
N SER A 18 -29.22 5.72 -4.98
CA SER A 18 -28.10 6.14 -4.12
C SER A 18 -28.07 5.35 -2.81
N LEU A 19 -29.22 5.19 -2.15
CA LEU A 19 -29.32 4.39 -0.93
C LEU A 19 -28.98 2.92 -1.18
N TYR A 20 -29.44 2.36 -2.30
CA TYR A 20 -29.13 0.99 -2.69
C TYR A 20 -27.62 0.77 -2.90
N LEU A 21 -26.95 1.70 -3.60
CA LEU A 21 -25.49 1.65 -3.82
C LEU A 21 -24.70 1.83 -2.52
N LEU A 22 -25.22 2.60 -1.54
CA LEU A 22 -24.54 2.85 -0.27
C LEU A 22 -24.70 1.70 0.74
N TYR A 23 -25.81 0.95 0.67
CA TYR A 23 -26.13 -0.16 1.58
C TYR A 23 -24.97 -1.16 1.84
N PRO A 24 -24.26 -1.70 0.82
CA PRO A 24 -23.14 -2.62 1.07
C PRO A 24 -21.99 -1.98 1.87
N THR A 25 -21.79 -0.67 1.72
CA THR A 25 -20.78 0.07 2.50
C THR A 25 -21.14 0.13 3.97
N PHE A 26 -22.44 0.32 4.28
CA PHE A 26 -22.93 0.29 5.65
C PHE A 26 -22.79 -1.10 6.29
N GLN A 27 -23.11 -2.17 5.55
CA GLN A 27 -22.93 -3.54 6.02
C GLN A 27 -21.46 -3.86 6.35
N ASP A 28 -20.53 -3.51 5.46
CA ASP A 28 -19.09 -3.73 5.68
C ASP A 28 -18.55 -2.93 6.88
N TYR A 29 -19.03 -1.70 7.08
CA TYR A 29 -18.68 -0.88 8.25
C TYR A 29 -19.07 -1.58 9.55
N GLN A 30 -20.30 -2.10 9.61
CA GLN A 30 -20.80 -2.77 10.81
C GLN A 30 -20.06 -4.09 11.07
N ASN A 31 -19.77 -4.86 10.02
CA ASN A 31 -19.00 -6.11 10.10
C ASN A 31 -17.58 -5.86 10.61
N THR A 32 -16.90 -4.85 10.07
CA THR A 32 -15.54 -4.48 10.49
C THR A 32 -15.49 -4.07 11.96
N LYS A 33 -16.49 -3.32 12.43
CA LYS A 33 -16.61 -2.95 13.85
C LYS A 33 -16.74 -4.18 14.75
N ASN A 34 -17.57 -5.15 14.37
CA ASN A 34 -17.75 -6.38 15.14
C ASN A 34 -16.44 -7.19 15.20
N ILE A 35 -15.77 -7.38 14.06
CA ILE A 35 -14.49 -8.11 13.97
C ILE A 35 -13.42 -7.44 14.84
N THR A 36 -13.26 -6.13 14.75
CA THR A 36 -12.26 -5.40 15.54
C THR A 36 -12.50 -5.50 17.05
N ASN A 37 -13.75 -5.53 17.49
CA ASN A 37 -14.08 -5.74 18.91
C ASN A 37 -13.73 -7.16 19.36
N THR A 38 -14.10 -8.19 18.59
CA THR A 38 -13.74 -9.59 18.92
C THR A 38 -12.23 -9.82 18.94
N LEU A 39 -11.47 -9.16 18.05
CA LEU A 39 -10.02 -9.20 18.03
C LEU A 39 -9.39 -8.51 19.24
N LYS A 40 -9.96 -7.36 19.67
CA LYS A 40 -9.51 -6.68 20.90
C LYS A 40 -9.74 -7.56 22.12
N GLU A 41 -10.92 -8.15 22.26
CA GLU A 41 -11.23 -9.07 23.36
C GLU A 41 -10.28 -10.27 23.38
N LYS A 42 -10.09 -10.94 22.22
CA LYS A 42 -9.18 -12.08 22.12
C LYS A 42 -7.72 -11.68 22.37
N LYS A 43 -7.29 -10.48 21.96
CA LYS A 43 -5.95 -9.96 22.27
C LYS A 43 -5.74 -9.78 23.77
N GLU A 44 -6.72 -9.25 24.48
CA GLU A 44 -6.65 -9.07 25.94
C GLU A 44 -6.67 -10.40 26.69
N ILE A 45 -7.45 -11.39 26.22
CA ILE A 45 -7.43 -12.75 26.77
C ILE A 45 -6.05 -13.39 26.57
N LEU A 46 -5.51 -13.35 25.35
CA LEU A 46 -4.20 -13.93 25.05
C LEU A 46 -3.06 -13.28 25.87
N LYS A 47 -3.12 -11.96 26.09
CA LYS A 47 -2.15 -11.27 26.94
C LYS A 47 -2.24 -11.68 28.41
N LYS A 48 -3.45 -11.95 28.92
CA LYS A 48 -3.67 -12.38 30.31
C LYS A 48 -3.25 -13.83 30.54
N GLU A 49 -3.49 -14.70 29.55
CA GLU A 49 -3.15 -16.12 29.64
C GLU A 49 -1.63 -16.36 29.60
N ASN A 50 -0.87 -15.54 28.87
CA ASN A 50 0.59 -15.65 28.82
C ASN A 50 1.26 -14.28 28.59
N PRO A 51 1.79 -13.64 29.64
CA PRO A 51 2.44 -12.33 29.55
C PRO A 51 3.74 -12.29 28.71
N SER A 52 4.31 -13.45 28.39
CA SER A 52 5.61 -13.60 27.71
C SER A 52 5.52 -13.83 26.19
N PHE A 53 4.35 -13.66 25.56
CA PHE A 53 4.26 -13.82 24.10
C PHE A 53 5.19 -12.85 23.38
N SER A 54 6.02 -13.38 22.48
CA SER A 54 6.76 -12.54 21.53
C SER A 54 5.75 -11.80 20.64
N TYR A 55 6.05 -10.55 20.29
CA TYR A 55 5.18 -9.70 19.44
C TYR A 55 4.77 -10.42 18.15
N LYS A 56 5.66 -11.23 17.59
CA LYS A 56 5.43 -12.03 16.38
C LYS A 56 4.38 -13.13 16.61
N GLU A 57 4.53 -13.94 17.66
CA GLU A 57 3.60 -15.04 17.97
C GLU A 57 2.20 -14.54 18.29
N LEU A 58 2.09 -13.41 18.99
CA LEU A 58 0.81 -12.79 19.28
C LEU A 58 0.11 -12.34 17.99
N ASN A 59 0.84 -11.70 17.08
CA ASN A 59 0.28 -11.26 15.80
C ASN A 59 -0.10 -12.44 14.89
N ASP A 60 0.70 -13.50 14.85
CA ASP A 60 0.40 -14.68 14.03
C ASP A 60 -0.89 -15.38 14.51
N ARG A 61 -1.10 -15.48 15.83
CA ARG A 61 -2.35 -16.00 16.39
C ARG A 61 -3.56 -15.11 16.12
N LEU A 62 -3.41 -13.79 16.26
CA LEU A 62 -4.47 -12.84 15.95
C LEU A 62 -4.86 -12.87 14.48
N ARG A 63 -3.87 -13.02 13.58
CA ARG A 63 -4.12 -13.19 12.14
C ARG A 63 -4.90 -14.47 11.84
N ALA A 64 -4.52 -15.60 12.41
CA ALA A 64 -5.24 -16.86 12.20
C ALA A 64 -6.72 -16.77 12.66
N ILE A 65 -6.96 -16.10 13.78
CA ILE A 65 -8.32 -15.83 14.29
C ILE A 65 -9.07 -14.89 13.35
N GLU A 66 -8.43 -13.81 12.90
CA GLU A 66 -9.02 -12.85 11.97
C GLU A 66 -9.40 -13.51 10.64
N ASP A 67 -8.53 -14.35 10.09
CA ASP A 67 -8.75 -15.06 8.83
C ASP A 67 -9.87 -16.11 8.98
N SER A 68 -9.96 -16.78 10.13
CA SER A 68 -11.06 -17.67 10.46
C SER A 68 -12.41 -16.93 10.47
N ILE A 69 -12.48 -15.76 11.11
CA ILE A 69 -13.70 -14.94 11.17
C ILE A 69 -14.09 -14.39 9.79
N LYS A 70 -13.11 -14.00 8.97
CA LYS A 70 -13.38 -13.47 7.62
C LYS A 70 -13.75 -14.56 6.61
N SER A 71 -13.29 -15.79 6.82
CA SER A 71 -13.55 -16.91 5.91
C SER A 71 -14.85 -17.64 6.21
N SER A 72 -15.35 -17.55 7.45
CA SER A 72 -16.60 -18.19 7.86
C SER A 72 -17.85 -17.53 7.27
N ASP A 73 -17.79 -16.24 6.91
CA ASP A 73 -18.93 -15.50 6.35
C ASP A 73 -18.67 -15.07 4.89
N ALA A 74 -19.39 -15.68 3.96
CA ALA A 74 -19.36 -15.30 2.55
C ALA A 74 -19.94 -13.89 2.30
N SER A 75 -20.92 -13.47 3.10
CA SER A 75 -21.55 -12.14 3.04
C SER A 75 -20.53 -11.04 3.30
N PHE A 76 -19.55 -11.31 4.17
CA PHE A 76 -18.46 -10.38 4.46
C PHE A 76 -17.63 -10.05 3.21
N LYS A 77 -17.25 -11.07 2.45
CA LYS A 77 -16.46 -10.88 1.22
C LYS A 77 -17.23 -10.09 0.17
N ASP A 78 -18.52 -10.38 0.03
CA ASP A 78 -19.40 -9.70 -0.92
C ASP A 78 -19.64 -8.23 -0.55
N ALA A 79 -19.96 -7.94 0.72
CA ALA A 79 -20.11 -6.58 1.22
C ALA A 79 -18.82 -5.78 1.02
N ARG A 80 -17.67 -6.40 1.32
CA ARG A 80 -16.35 -5.77 1.17
C ARG A 80 -15.95 -5.53 -0.28
N ALA A 81 -16.41 -6.36 -1.21
CA ALA A 81 -16.18 -6.17 -2.65
C ALA A 81 -17.07 -5.05 -3.23
N LYS A 82 -18.30 -4.91 -2.74
CA LYS A 82 -19.30 -3.95 -3.24
C LYS A 82 -19.28 -2.58 -2.54
N ARG A 83 -18.54 -2.44 -1.43
CA ARG A 83 -18.41 -1.15 -0.71
C ARG A 83 -17.64 -0.10 -1.52
N ILE A 84 -17.74 1.15 -1.08
CA ILE A 84 -16.88 2.24 -1.55
C ILE A 84 -15.41 1.93 -1.21
N LYS A 85 -14.55 1.92 -2.23
CA LYS A 85 -13.12 1.67 -2.07
C LYS A 85 -12.45 2.87 -1.42
N LEU A 86 -11.94 2.66 -0.21
CA LEU A 86 -11.14 3.64 0.52
C LEU A 86 -9.72 3.74 -0.07
N GLY A 87 -9.15 4.94 -0.11
CA GLY A 87 -7.73 5.13 -0.42
C GLY A 87 -6.83 4.66 0.73
N LEU A 88 -5.53 4.55 0.49
CA LEU A 88 -4.56 4.10 1.51
C LEU A 88 -4.58 4.95 2.78
N ASP A 89 -4.80 6.26 2.63
CA ASP A 89 -4.95 7.21 3.74
C ASP A 89 -6.09 6.81 4.70
N LEU A 90 -7.20 6.33 4.14
CA LEU A 90 -8.39 5.92 4.90
C LEU A 90 -8.38 4.44 5.30
N GLN A 91 -7.70 3.57 4.54
CA GLN A 91 -7.55 2.15 4.87
C GLN A 91 -6.49 1.91 5.95
N GLY A 92 -5.54 2.83 6.07
CA GLY A 92 -4.30 2.60 6.79
C GLY A 92 -3.38 1.64 6.04
N GLY A 93 -2.07 1.79 6.26
CA GLY A 93 -1.04 0.99 5.61
C GLY A 93 0.16 1.83 5.22
N MET A 94 1.19 1.19 4.68
CA MET A 94 2.42 1.85 4.24
C MET A 94 2.61 1.67 2.74
N ARG A 95 2.77 2.78 2.02
CA ARG A 95 3.24 2.75 0.62
C ARG A 95 4.75 2.70 0.64
N VAL A 96 5.33 1.58 0.20
CA VAL A 96 6.78 1.44 0.02
C VAL A 96 7.09 1.53 -1.47
N VAL A 97 8.02 2.42 -1.83
CA VAL A 97 8.61 2.48 -3.16
C VAL A 97 10.04 2.00 -3.02
N LEU A 98 10.40 0.95 -3.76
CA LEU A 98 11.76 0.43 -3.81
C LEU A 98 12.44 1.06 -5.03
N GLU A 99 13.39 1.94 -4.77
CA GLU A 99 14.21 2.55 -5.81
C GLU A 99 15.55 1.83 -5.90
N VAL A 100 16.02 1.62 -7.13
CA VAL A 100 17.34 1.05 -7.36
C VAL A 100 18.37 2.17 -7.23
N ASN A 101 19.36 1.98 -6.35
CA ASN A 101 20.52 2.85 -6.34
C ASN A 101 21.36 2.56 -7.59
N THR A 102 21.21 3.39 -8.62
CA THR A 102 21.87 3.23 -9.92
C THR A 102 23.39 3.34 -9.83
N GLY A 103 23.95 4.18 -8.95
CA GLY A 103 25.39 4.23 -8.71
C GLY A 103 25.95 2.92 -8.16
N LYS A 104 25.27 2.35 -7.15
CA LYS A 104 25.64 1.06 -6.57
C LYS A 104 25.39 -0.12 -7.51
N LEU A 105 24.42 0.00 -8.42
CA LEU A 105 24.20 -0.96 -9.49
C LEU A 105 25.38 -0.95 -10.48
N LEU A 106 25.83 0.24 -10.92
CA LEU A 106 26.98 0.38 -11.81
C LEU A 106 28.25 -0.18 -11.19
N GLU A 107 28.49 0.07 -9.90
CA GLU A 107 29.61 -0.52 -9.16
C GLU A 107 29.56 -2.06 -9.18
N LYS A 108 28.39 -2.65 -8.95
CA LYS A 108 28.20 -4.12 -8.94
C LYS A 108 28.27 -4.76 -10.32
N LEU A 109 27.96 -4.02 -11.38
CA LEU A 109 28.04 -4.49 -12.76
C LEU A 109 29.48 -4.45 -13.31
N ALA A 110 30.36 -3.62 -12.73
CA ALA A 110 31.73 -3.47 -13.19
C ALA A 110 32.56 -4.73 -12.92
N ILE A 111 33.23 -5.22 -13.96
CA ILE A 111 34.19 -6.32 -13.86
C ILE A 111 35.56 -5.70 -13.59
N ASN A 112 36.15 -6.00 -12.42
CA ASN A 112 37.45 -5.47 -11.96
C ASN A 112 37.56 -3.93 -12.06
N PRO A 113 36.73 -3.16 -11.31
CA PRO A 113 36.79 -1.70 -11.33
C PRO A 113 38.11 -1.17 -10.79
N ASP A 114 38.78 -0.31 -11.55
CA ASP A 114 40.00 0.38 -11.17
C ASP A 114 39.70 1.66 -10.35
N ASP A 115 40.76 2.27 -9.79
CA ASP A 115 40.61 3.47 -8.96
C ASP A 115 40.09 4.68 -9.76
N LYS A 116 40.40 4.74 -11.07
CA LYS A 116 39.86 5.77 -11.96
C LYS A 116 38.36 5.61 -12.17
N PHE A 117 37.86 4.40 -12.43
CA PHE A 117 36.44 4.10 -12.51
C PHE A 117 35.70 4.52 -11.24
N ARG A 118 36.23 4.13 -10.06
CA ARG A 118 35.63 4.49 -8.76
C ARG A 118 35.56 6.00 -8.55
N THR A 119 36.62 6.71 -8.95
CA THR A 119 36.68 8.18 -8.86
C THR A 119 35.66 8.85 -9.79
N ILE A 120 35.55 8.37 -11.03
CA ILE A 120 34.58 8.90 -12.00
C ILE A 120 33.14 8.60 -11.55
N LEU A 121 32.89 7.41 -11.00
CA LEU A 121 31.58 7.03 -10.48
C LEU A 121 31.18 7.92 -9.29
N ASP A 122 32.08 8.16 -8.34
CA ASP A 122 31.82 9.04 -7.20
C ASP A 122 31.55 10.50 -7.64
N GLN A 123 32.34 11.00 -8.61
CA GLN A 123 32.10 12.31 -9.21
C GLN A 123 30.75 12.37 -9.97
N SER A 124 30.31 11.27 -10.57
CA SER A 124 29.03 11.20 -11.28
C SER A 124 27.85 11.17 -10.30
N VAL A 125 27.99 10.46 -9.18
CA VAL A 125 27.00 10.44 -8.10
C VAL A 125 26.86 11.82 -7.46
N LYS A 126 27.98 12.53 -7.23
CA LYS A 126 27.98 13.90 -6.69
C LYS A 126 27.30 14.89 -7.64
N GLU A 127 27.56 14.80 -8.94
CA GLU A 127 26.95 15.68 -9.95
C GLU A 127 25.47 15.37 -10.17
N ALA A 128 25.06 14.10 -10.14
CA ALA A 128 23.65 13.71 -10.20
C ALA A 128 22.85 14.13 -8.96
N GLY A 129 23.51 14.40 -7.83
CA GLY A 129 22.87 14.98 -6.65
C GLY A 129 22.54 16.47 -6.79
N ILE A 130 23.13 17.15 -7.78
CA ILE A 130 22.99 18.59 -8.03
C ILE A 130 22.17 18.85 -9.30
N THR A 131 22.11 17.89 -10.20
CA THR A 131 21.50 18.01 -11.53
C THR A 131 20.37 16.99 -11.70
N ASP A 132 19.31 17.34 -12.45
CA ASP A 132 18.22 16.42 -12.79
C ASP A 132 18.62 15.38 -13.88
N GLU A 133 19.91 15.25 -14.17
CA GLU A 133 20.42 14.33 -15.18
C GLU A 133 20.64 12.92 -14.60
N SER A 134 20.50 11.89 -15.44
CA SER A 134 20.70 10.50 -15.00
C SER A 134 22.16 10.23 -14.64
N ILE A 135 22.42 9.53 -13.53
CA ILE A 135 23.76 9.07 -13.14
C ILE A 135 24.45 8.34 -14.31
N VAL A 136 23.69 7.57 -15.11
CA VAL A 136 24.22 6.82 -16.25
C VAL A 136 24.71 7.75 -17.37
N SER A 137 24.00 8.84 -17.65
CA SER A 137 24.40 9.78 -18.71
C SER A 137 25.62 10.61 -18.29
N ILE A 138 25.63 11.09 -17.04
CA ILE A 138 26.79 11.80 -16.46
C ILE A 138 28.02 10.89 -16.46
N PHE A 139 27.85 9.63 -16.02
CA PHE A 139 28.94 8.66 -15.98
C PHE A 139 29.49 8.38 -17.38
N GLY A 140 28.62 8.14 -18.38
CA GLY A 140 29.04 7.94 -19.76
C GLY A 140 29.78 9.15 -20.37
N ARG A 141 29.34 10.37 -20.05
CA ARG A 141 30.02 11.61 -20.45
C ARG A 141 31.43 11.67 -19.86
N LYS A 142 31.57 11.48 -18.54
CA LYS A 142 32.87 11.53 -17.87
C LYS A 142 33.82 10.42 -18.30
N MET A 143 33.32 9.22 -18.57
CA MET A 143 34.14 8.13 -19.10
C MET A 143 34.73 8.48 -20.47
N ASN A 144 33.90 9.03 -21.38
CA ASN A 144 34.35 9.51 -22.69
C ASN A 144 35.38 10.64 -22.60
N GLU A 145 35.17 11.63 -21.72
CA GLU A 145 36.12 12.73 -21.48
C GLU A 145 37.47 12.25 -20.96
N ASN A 146 37.47 11.20 -20.13
CA ASN A 146 38.68 10.59 -19.59
C ASN A 146 39.31 9.55 -20.55
N GLY A 147 38.76 9.37 -21.75
CA GLY A 147 39.27 8.44 -22.75
C GLY A 147 39.10 6.96 -22.39
N ILE A 148 38.18 6.64 -21.48
CA ILE A 148 37.89 5.28 -21.02
C ILE A 148 36.64 4.79 -21.75
N ARG A 149 36.79 3.73 -22.56
CA ARG A 149 35.71 3.12 -23.35
C ARG A 149 35.06 1.96 -22.62
#